data_AF-A0A183G8U7-F1
#
_entry.id   AF-A0A183G8U7-F1
#
_cell.length_a   1.000
_cell.length_b   1.000
_cell.length_c   1.000
_cell.angle_alpha   90.00
_cell.angle_beta   90.00
_cell.angle_gamma   90.00
#
_symmetry.space_group_name_H-M   'P 1'
#
loop_
_entity.id
_entity.type
_entity.pdbx_description
1 polymer ?
#
loop_
_entity_poly.entity_id
_entity_poly.type
_entity_poly.pdbx_seq_one_letter_code
_entity_poly.pdbx_strand_id
1 'polypeptide(L)'
;MAQAAKNWYQVRPRPIPGLGFFLLHVILEVIKAAPKGRFQGIKRDYQVEDVLKLRGSVEIEYTLATRGANKLWQLLHTEPFVPALGAQTGNQAVQMVRAGLKAIYLSGWQVAADANTAGDMYPDQSLYPANSGPDLCRRINRSLRRADQIEAVEAEDYLAQRDWYAPIVADAEAGFGGALNCFELMKVRCPFLPMHGFLLRKKSDACLVAYFVLRCLRRTAAV
;
A
#
# COMPACT_ATOMS: atom_id res chain seq x y z
N MET A 1 11.29 -20.03 34.06
CA MET A 1 12.25 -19.28 33.21
C MET A 1 11.48 -18.41 32.19
N ALA A 2 10.52 -17.55 32.52
CA ALA A 2 10.56 -16.37 33.38
C ALA A 2 11.66 -15.33 33.06
N GLN A 3 11.96 -15.05 31.77
CA GLN A 3 12.72 -13.84 31.36
C GLN A 3 12.57 -13.49 29.86
N ALA A 4 11.36 -13.51 29.28
CA ALA A 4 11.15 -13.09 27.87
C ALA A 4 9.97 -12.12 27.63
N ALA A 5 9.35 -11.61 28.70
CA ALA A 5 8.14 -10.79 28.61
C ALA A 5 8.37 -9.28 28.78
N LYS A 6 9.62 -8.78 28.84
CA LYS A 6 9.90 -7.40 29.30
C LYS A 6 10.29 -6.34 28.25
N ASN A 7 10.35 -6.64 26.94
CA ASN A 7 10.79 -5.65 25.93
C ASN A 7 9.74 -5.25 24.88
N TRP A 8 8.46 -5.42 25.20
CA TRP A 8 7.36 -5.02 24.32
C TRP A 8 6.76 -3.72 24.88
N TYR A 9 6.52 -2.73 24.02
CA TYR A 9 5.90 -1.43 24.29
C TYR A 9 6.84 -0.26 24.65
N GLN A 10 7.01 0.64 23.68
CA GLN A 10 7.24 2.07 23.93
C GLN A 10 6.17 2.91 23.20
N VAL A 11 4.90 2.61 23.47
CA VAL A 11 3.85 3.63 23.44
C VAL A 11 3.80 4.12 24.89
N ARG A 12 4.18 5.37 25.19
CA ARG A 12 4.09 5.88 26.57
C ARG A 12 2.61 6.02 26.94
N PRO A 13 2.04 5.18 27.83
CA PRO A 13 0.69 5.39 28.32
C PRO A 13 0.74 6.41 29.46
N ARG A 14 -0.16 7.39 29.49
CA ARG A 14 -0.57 7.93 30.80
C ARG A 14 -1.52 6.89 31.41
N PRO A 15 -1.33 6.47 32.66
CA PRO A 15 -2.25 5.53 33.28
C PRO A 15 -3.61 6.21 33.47
N ILE A 16 -4.63 5.74 32.77
CA ILE A 16 -6.03 5.92 33.15
C ILE A 16 -6.39 4.68 33.97
N PRO A 17 -6.83 4.82 35.23
CA PRO A 17 -7.20 3.67 36.05
C PRO A 17 -8.38 2.91 35.40
N GLY A 18 -8.20 1.61 35.11
CA GLY A 18 -9.32 0.70 34.82
C GLY A 18 -9.36 -0.02 33.46
N LEU A 19 -8.46 0.23 32.50
CA LEU A 19 -8.55 -0.39 31.15
C LEU A 19 -7.24 -1.05 30.65
N GLY A 20 -6.55 -1.78 31.54
CA GLY A 20 -5.23 -2.36 31.25
C GLY A 20 -5.16 -3.49 30.21
N PHE A 21 -6.30 -4.04 29.75
CA PHE A 21 -6.35 -5.19 28.83
C PHE A 21 -7.00 -4.91 27.47
N PHE A 22 -7.50 -3.69 27.24
CA PHE A 22 -8.39 -3.40 26.11
C PHE A 22 -7.68 -3.06 24.79
N LEU A 23 -6.40 -2.65 24.82
CA LEU A 23 -5.77 -2.00 23.65
C LEU A 23 -5.37 -2.93 22.48
N LEU A 24 -5.09 -4.22 22.73
CA LEU A 24 -4.67 -5.14 21.66
C LEU A 24 -5.85 -5.54 20.75
N HIS A 25 -7.07 -5.56 21.29
CA HIS A 25 -8.30 -5.83 20.53
C HIS A 25 -8.63 -4.70 19.54
N VAL A 26 -8.35 -3.44 19.91
CA VAL A 26 -8.90 -2.28 19.19
C VAL A 26 -8.21 -2.04 17.82
N ILE A 27 -6.90 -2.28 17.65
CA ILE A 27 -6.24 -2.08 16.34
C ILE A 27 -6.69 -3.12 15.30
N LEU A 28 -6.92 -4.37 15.72
CA LEU A 28 -7.49 -5.41 14.86
C LEU A 28 -8.96 -5.12 14.54
N GLU A 29 -9.69 -4.45 15.42
CA GLU A 29 -11.03 -3.94 15.08
C GLU A 29 -11.00 -2.83 14.04
N VAL A 30 -9.95 -1.99 14.02
CA VAL A 30 -9.82 -0.96 12.98
C VAL A 30 -9.36 -1.59 11.65
N ILE A 31 -8.30 -2.40 11.60
CA ILE A 31 -7.87 -3.06 10.35
C ILE A 31 -8.07 -4.57 10.46
N LYS A 32 -9.33 -5.01 10.29
CA LYS A 32 -9.76 -6.41 10.45
C LYS A 32 -8.98 -7.41 9.60
N ALA A 33 -8.59 -7.00 8.40
CA ALA A 33 -7.92 -7.88 7.44
C ALA A 33 -6.39 -7.98 7.61
N ALA A 34 -5.78 -7.28 8.58
CA ALA A 34 -4.34 -7.31 8.76
C ALA A 34 -3.85 -8.65 9.34
N PRO A 35 -2.80 -9.28 8.77
CA PRO A 35 -2.27 -10.52 9.32
C PRO A 35 -1.63 -10.31 10.69
N LYS A 36 -1.57 -11.39 11.50
CA LYS A 36 -0.93 -11.35 12.82
C LYS A 36 0.52 -10.89 12.68
N GLY A 37 0.94 -9.98 13.57
CA GLY A 37 2.29 -9.41 13.55
C GLY A 37 2.54 -8.30 12.53
N ARG A 38 1.56 -7.97 11.66
CA ARG A 38 1.71 -6.96 10.59
C ARG A 38 2.23 -5.60 11.06
N PHE A 39 1.88 -5.20 12.29
CA PHE A 39 2.23 -3.91 12.87
C PHE A 39 3.28 -4.01 13.99
N GLN A 40 3.92 -5.16 14.16
CA GLN A 40 4.97 -5.33 15.15
C GLN A 40 6.14 -4.37 14.87
N GLY A 41 6.54 -3.61 15.89
CA GLY A 41 7.63 -2.62 15.78
C GLY A 41 7.27 -1.30 15.07
N ILE A 42 6.05 -1.15 14.56
CA ILE A 42 5.59 0.08 13.92
C ILE A 42 5.12 1.08 14.98
N LYS A 43 5.74 2.26 15.01
CA LYS A 43 5.36 3.37 15.89
C LYS A 43 4.43 4.33 15.15
N ARG A 44 3.43 4.86 15.86
CA ARG A 44 2.48 5.87 15.37
C ARG A 44 2.40 6.99 16.40
N ASP A 45 2.35 8.21 15.92
CA ASP A 45 2.23 9.45 16.71
C ASP A 45 0.77 9.87 16.93
N TYR A 46 -0.19 9.07 16.48
CA TYR A 46 -1.63 9.22 16.68
C TYR A 46 -2.22 8.01 17.42
N GLN A 47 -3.37 8.23 18.07
CA GLN A 47 -4.10 7.18 18.78
C GLN A 47 -5.18 6.54 17.90
N VAL A 48 -5.76 5.44 18.36
CA VAL A 48 -6.83 4.74 17.64
C VAL A 48 -8.09 5.60 17.56
N GLU A 49 -8.41 6.33 18.62
CA GLU A 49 -9.58 7.21 18.70
C GLU A 49 -9.52 8.32 17.65
N ASP A 50 -8.31 8.80 17.32
CA ASP A 50 -8.14 9.79 16.27
C ASP A 50 -8.55 9.23 14.90
N VAL A 51 -8.16 7.98 14.63
CA VAL A 51 -8.52 7.27 13.39
C VAL A 51 -10.03 7.07 13.32
N LEU A 52 -10.66 6.64 14.43
CA LEU A 52 -12.11 6.44 14.49
C LEU A 52 -12.90 7.73 14.26
N LYS A 53 -12.37 8.89 14.69
CA LYS A 53 -12.98 10.20 14.43
C LYS A 53 -12.92 10.61 12.96
N LEU A 54 -11.87 10.24 12.24
CA LEU A 54 -11.67 10.65 10.84
C LEU A 54 -12.18 9.64 9.81
N ARG A 55 -12.58 8.43 10.22
CA ARG A 55 -12.98 7.36 9.28
C ARG A 55 -14.36 7.56 8.64
N GLY A 56 -15.20 8.45 9.18
CA GLY A 56 -16.60 8.59 8.79
C GLY A 56 -17.51 7.56 9.45
N SER A 57 -18.82 7.64 9.16
CA SER A 57 -19.85 6.80 9.78
C SER A 57 -20.15 5.50 9.03
N VAL A 58 -19.71 5.38 7.78
CA VAL A 58 -19.97 4.24 6.90
C VAL A 58 -18.68 3.49 6.62
N GLU A 59 -18.71 2.16 6.77
CA GLU A 59 -17.59 1.30 6.41
C GLU A 59 -17.54 1.14 4.89
N ILE A 60 -16.46 1.62 4.26
CA ILE A 60 -16.21 1.46 2.83
C ILE A 60 -15.17 0.36 2.66
N GLU A 61 -15.55 -0.67 1.91
CA GLU A 61 -14.66 -1.77 1.60
C GLU A 61 -13.81 -1.54 0.36
N TYR A 62 -12.70 -2.26 0.38
CA TYR A 62 -11.47 -1.84 -0.23
C TYR A 62 -10.69 -3.10 -0.55
N THR A 63 -11.29 -3.91 -1.42
CA THR A 63 -10.96 -5.33 -1.57
C THR A 63 -9.57 -5.52 -2.20
N LEU A 64 -9.29 -4.78 -3.28
CA LEU A 64 -8.07 -5.00 -4.07
C LEU A 64 -6.78 -4.60 -3.33
N ALA A 65 -6.74 -3.48 -2.60
CA ALA A 65 -5.53 -3.12 -1.86
C ALA A 65 -5.44 -3.85 -0.53
N THR A 66 -6.54 -4.29 0.08
CA THR A 66 -6.48 -5.27 1.18
C THR A 66 -5.83 -6.58 0.72
N ARG A 67 -6.33 -7.17 -0.38
CA ARG A 67 -5.74 -8.39 -0.98
C ARG A 67 -4.27 -8.17 -1.37
N GLY A 68 -3.99 -7.08 -2.08
CA GLY A 68 -2.63 -6.75 -2.54
C GLY A 68 -1.65 -6.52 -1.40
N ALA A 69 -2.02 -5.77 -0.36
CA ALA A 69 -1.16 -5.51 0.79
C ALA A 69 -0.83 -6.78 1.57
N ASN A 70 -1.83 -7.66 1.77
CA ASN A 70 -1.63 -8.94 2.45
C ASN A 70 -0.78 -9.90 1.63
N LYS A 71 -1.02 -10.01 0.32
CA LYS A 71 -0.22 -10.83 -0.59
C LYS A 71 1.23 -10.34 -0.65
N LEU A 72 1.45 -9.03 -0.79
CA LEU A 72 2.81 -8.47 -0.77
C LEU A 72 3.51 -8.75 0.56
N TRP A 73 2.81 -8.56 1.68
CA TRP A 73 3.36 -8.89 2.99
C TRP A 73 3.80 -10.35 3.09
N GLN A 74 2.95 -11.28 2.63
CA GLN A 74 3.29 -12.70 2.59
C GLN A 74 4.52 -12.97 1.72
N LEU A 75 4.52 -12.48 0.47
CA LEU A 75 5.63 -12.65 -0.47
C LEU A 75 6.97 -12.15 0.10
N LEU A 76 6.97 -11.00 0.79
CA LEU A 76 8.16 -10.44 1.43
C LEU A 76 8.70 -11.29 2.59
N HIS A 77 7.90 -12.20 3.16
CA HIS A 77 8.32 -13.10 4.24
C HIS A 77 8.64 -14.51 3.75
N THR A 78 8.09 -14.93 2.61
CA THR A 78 8.21 -16.30 2.10
C THR A 78 9.22 -16.43 0.97
N GLU A 79 9.42 -15.38 0.18
CA GLU A 79 10.34 -15.39 -0.96
C GLU A 79 11.70 -14.81 -0.55
N PRO A 80 12.82 -15.29 -1.14
CA PRO A 80 14.14 -14.69 -0.91
C PRO A 80 14.20 -13.23 -1.39
N PHE A 81 13.50 -12.92 -2.48
CA PHE A 81 13.24 -11.58 -2.97
C PHE A 81 12.01 -11.60 -3.90
N VAL A 82 11.40 -10.43 -4.12
CA VAL A 82 10.22 -10.30 -5.00
C VAL A 82 10.59 -9.38 -6.17
N PRO A 83 10.90 -9.91 -7.36
CA PRO A 83 11.22 -9.09 -8.52
C PRO A 83 9.96 -8.42 -9.08
N ALA A 84 10.13 -7.19 -9.56
CA ALA A 84 9.08 -6.41 -10.21
C ALA A 84 9.69 -5.55 -11.32
N LEU A 85 8.89 -5.25 -12.35
CA LEU A 85 9.24 -4.33 -13.43
C LEU A 85 8.26 -3.15 -13.46
N GLY A 86 8.73 -2.01 -13.95
CA GLY A 86 7.94 -0.78 -14.10
C GLY A 86 6.93 -0.90 -15.24
N ALA A 87 5.64 -0.91 -14.91
CA ALA A 87 4.55 -0.95 -15.88
C ALA A 87 3.98 0.46 -16.15
N GLN A 88 4.02 0.88 -17.41
CA GLN A 88 3.47 2.16 -17.91
C GLN A 88 2.02 2.00 -18.41
N THR A 89 1.61 0.76 -18.70
CA THR A 89 0.26 0.45 -19.18
C THR A 89 -0.30 -0.80 -18.51
N GLY A 90 -1.63 -0.95 -18.55
CA GLY A 90 -2.28 -2.16 -18.05
C GLY A 90 -1.93 -3.42 -18.85
N ASN A 91 -1.67 -3.30 -20.16
CA ASN A 91 -1.25 -4.45 -20.99
C ASN A 91 0.14 -4.94 -20.60
N GLN A 92 1.09 -4.03 -20.35
CA GLN A 92 2.41 -4.41 -19.84
C GLN A 92 2.27 -5.20 -18.53
N ALA A 93 1.44 -4.72 -17.59
CA ALA A 93 1.18 -5.42 -16.35
C ALA A 93 0.55 -6.82 -16.55
N VAL A 94 -0.40 -6.97 -17.49
CA VAL A 94 -0.96 -8.30 -17.83
C VAL A 94 0.14 -9.23 -18.32
N GLN A 95 1.04 -8.77 -19.21
CA GLN A 95 2.13 -9.61 -19.70
C GLN A 95 3.15 -9.96 -18.61
N MET A 96 3.46 -9.02 -17.70
CA MET A 96 4.33 -9.28 -16.54
C MET A 96 3.78 -10.43 -15.68
N VAL A 97 2.48 -10.38 -15.35
CA VAL A 97 1.84 -11.43 -14.54
C VAL A 97 1.72 -12.75 -15.32
N ARG A 98 1.45 -12.67 -16.62
CA ARG A 98 1.43 -13.85 -17.52
C ARG A 98 2.79 -14.52 -17.60
N ALA A 99 3.87 -13.74 -17.64
CA ALA A 99 5.26 -14.21 -17.63
C ALA A 99 5.71 -14.76 -16.26
N GLY A 100 4.90 -14.61 -15.20
CA GLY A 100 5.16 -15.18 -13.88
C GLY A 100 5.73 -14.21 -12.85
N LEU A 101 5.77 -12.89 -13.13
CA LEU A 101 6.13 -11.91 -12.10
C LEU A 101 5.07 -11.86 -11.00
N LYS A 102 5.54 -11.88 -9.75
CA LYS A 102 4.68 -11.91 -8.55
C LYS A 102 4.25 -10.52 -8.07
N ALA A 103 4.84 -9.45 -8.60
CA ALA A 103 4.55 -8.06 -8.25
C ALA A 103 4.78 -7.11 -9.43
N ILE A 104 4.16 -5.94 -9.37
CA ILE A 104 4.28 -4.87 -10.38
C ILE A 104 4.82 -3.62 -9.69
N TYR A 105 5.78 -2.95 -10.32
CA TYR A 105 6.22 -1.62 -9.90
C TYR A 105 5.53 -0.57 -10.79
N LEU A 106 5.04 0.50 -10.17
CA LEU A 106 4.51 1.68 -10.87
C LEU A 106 5.47 2.83 -10.58
N SER A 107 6.25 3.18 -11.60
CA SER A 107 7.30 4.20 -11.53
C SER A 107 6.75 5.61 -11.74
N GLY A 108 7.16 6.55 -10.88
CA GLY A 108 6.90 7.97 -11.03
C GLY A 108 7.50 8.56 -12.30
N TRP A 109 8.77 8.22 -12.55
CA TRP A 109 9.49 8.57 -13.77
C TRP A 109 8.74 8.17 -15.04
N GLN A 110 8.22 6.94 -15.11
CA GLN A 110 7.45 6.48 -16.27
C GLN A 110 6.10 7.21 -16.41
N VAL A 111 5.48 7.57 -15.29
CA VAL A 111 4.27 8.41 -15.29
C VAL A 111 4.59 9.79 -15.87
N ALA A 112 5.67 10.42 -15.42
CA ALA A 112 6.14 11.71 -15.95
C ALA A 112 6.38 11.64 -17.46
N ALA A 113 7.08 10.59 -17.91
CA ALA A 113 7.51 10.45 -19.28
C ALA A 113 6.33 10.25 -20.27
N ASP A 114 5.38 9.35 -19.97
CA ASP A 114 4.43 8.89 -21.01
C ASP A 114 3.05 8.41 -20.48
N ALA A 115 2.74 8.56 -19.20
CA ALA A 115 1.50 8.02 -18.62
C ALA A 115 0.78 8.94 -17.62
N ASN A 116 1.04 10.25 -17.69
CA ASN A 116 0.40 11.24 -16.83
C ASN A 116 -0.92 11.78 -17.40
N THR A 117 -1.66 12.51 -16.55
CA THR A 117 -2.98 13.07 -16.89
C THR A 117 -2.92 14.44 -17.57
N ALA A 118 -1.75 15.08 -17.65
CA ALA A 118 -1.59 16.33 -18.40
C ALA A 118 -1.48 16.09 -19.91
N GLY A 119 -1.05 14.89 -20.33
CA GLY A 119 -0.88 14.55 -21.74
C GLY A 119 0.42 15.08 -22.36
N ASP A 120 1.34 15.58 -21.53
CA ASP A 120 2.67 16.03 -21.92
C ASP A 120 3.74 15.04 -21.49
N MET A 121 4.90 15.08 -22.15
CA MET A 121 6.11 14.40 -21.69
C MET A 121 6.87 15.29 -20.70
N TYR A 122 7.15 14.77 -19.50
CA TYR A 122 7.91 15.47 -18.47
C TYR A 122 9.18 14.72 -18.06
N PRO A 123 10.23 15.44 -17.59
CA PRO A 123 11.28 14.84 -16.78
C PRO A 123 10.75 14.49 -15.38
N ASP A 124 11.51 13.68 -14.65
CA ASP A 124 11.17 13.23 -13.29
C ASP A 124 11.44 14.31 -12.24
N GLN A 125 10.56 15.32 -12.23
CA GLN A 125 10.58 16.47 -11.32
C GLN A 125 9.20 16.75 -10.71
N SER A 126 8.36 15.71 -10.63
CA SER A 126 6.99 15.78 -10.07
C SER A 126 6.12 16.91 -10.67
N LEU A 127 6.32 17.24 -11.95
CA LEU A 127 5.61 18.32 -12.66
C LEU A 127 4.17 17.95 -13.05
N TYR A 128 3.89 16.66 -13.15
CA TYR A 128 2.60 16.15 -13.57
C TYR A 128 1.54 16.22 -12.44
N PRO A 129 0.24 16.24 -12.76
CA PRO A 129 -0.82 16.28 -11.75
C PRO A 129 -0.79 15.06 -10.82
N ALA A 130 -0.98 15.28 -9.52
CA ALA A 130 -0.83 14.27 -8.46
C ALA A 130 -1.74 13.03 -8.61
N ASN A 131 -2.85 13.13 -9.37
CA ASN A 131 -3.73 12.00 -9.65
C ASN A 131 -3.19 11.02 -10.71
N SER A 132 -2.12 11.37 -11.42
CA SER A 132 -1.57 10.57 -12.52
C SER A 132 -1.17 9.15 -12.11
N GLY A 133 -0.38 9.01 -11.04
CA GLY A 133 0.03 7.70 -10.52
C GLY A 133 -1.16 6.84 -10.06
N PRO A 134 -2.09 7.37 -9.23
CA PRO A 134 -3.32 6.68 -8.89
C PRO A 134 -4.18 6.27 -10.10
N ASP A 135 -4.27 7.11 -11.13
CA ASP A 135 -5.03 6.80 -12.34
C ASP A 135 -4.38 5.66 -13.13
N LEU A 136 -3.05 5.62 -13.24
CA LEU A 136 -2.33 4.48 -13.82
C LEU A 136 -2.52 3.20 -13.00
N CYS A 137 -2.45 3.27 -11.66
CA CYS A 137 -2.73 2.13 -10.77
C CYS A 137 -4.14 1.56 -11.01
N ARG A 138 -5.13 2.44 -11.20
CA ARG A 138 -6.51 2.04 -11.53
C ARG A 138 -6.59 1.37 -12.90
N ARG A 139 -5.89 1.89 -13.91
CA ARG A 139 -5.81 1.28 -15.26
C ARG A 139 -5.21 -0.12 -15.20
N ILE A 140 -4.10 -0.30 -14.47
CA ILE A 140 -3.46 -1.61 -14.28
C ILE A 140 -4.43 -2.61 -13.66
N ASN A 141 -5.06 -2.27 -12.52
CA ASN A 141 -6.02 -3.17 -11.87
C ASN A 141 -7.22 -3.50 -12.76
N ARG A 142 -7.71 -2.56 -13.58
CA ARG A 142 -8.79 -2.83 -14.55
C ARG A 142 -8.37 -3.83 -15.62
N SER A 143 -7.14 -3.74 -16.12
CA SER A 143 -6.61 -4.69 -17.11
C SER A 143 -6.41 -6.08 -16.50
N LEU A 144 -5.86 -6.18 -15.28
CA LEU A 144 -5.72 -7.46 -14.57
C LEU A 144 -7.09 -8.11 -14.30
N ARG A 145 -8.08 -7.31 -13.88
CA ARG A 145 -9.46 -7.79 -13.72
C ARG A 145 -10.06 -8.31 -15.02
N ARG A 146 -9.77 -7.67 -16.15
CA ARG A 146 -10.26 -8.16 -17.45
C ARG A 146 -9.59 -9.49 -17.83
N ALA A 147 -8.29 -9.64 -17.58
CA ALA A 147 -7.58 -10.89 -17.84
C ALA A 147 -8.14 -12.04 -16.99
N ASP A 148 -8.40 -11.77 -15.71
CA ASP A 148 -9.08 -12.67 -14.77
C ASP A 148 -10.46 -13.10 -15.27
N GLN A 149 -11.30 -12.15 -15.70
CA GLN A 149 -12.63 -12.42 -16.24
C GLN A 149 -12.60 -13.26 -17.53
N ILE A 150 -11.61 -13.04 -18.40
CA ILE A 150 -11.46 -13.82 -19.64
C ILE A 150 -11.12 -15.27 -19.28
N GLU A 151 -10.10 -15.48 -18.45
CA GLU A 151 -9.67 -16.84 -18.07
C GLU A 151 -10.76 -17.58 -17.30
N ALA A 152 -11.50 -16.89 -16.42
CA ALA A 152 -12.63 -17.47 -15.71
C ALA A 152 -13.75 -17.92 -16.65
N VAL A 153 -14.07 -17.15 -17.71
CA VAL A 153 -15.12 -17.55 -18.67
C VAL A 153 -14.68 -18.74 -19.53
N GLU A 154 -13.39 -18.89 -19.79
CA GLU A 154 -12.82 -19.98 -20.58
C GLU A 154 -12.62 -21.28 -19.78
N ALA A 155 -12.60 -21.21 -18.45
CA ALA A 155 -12.41 -22.35 -17.56
C ALA A 155 -13.72 -23.11 -17.28
N GLU A 156 -13.64 -24.45 -17.15
CA GLU A 156 -14.80 -25.30 -16.86
C GLU A 156 -15.46 -25.03 -15.50
N ASP A 157 -14.66 -24.62 -14.51
CA ASP A 157 -15.09 -24.32 -13.14
C ASP A 157 -15.44 -22.84 -12.91
N TYR A 158 -15.39 -22.04 -13.97
CA TYR A 158 -15.59 -20.58 -13.95
C TYR A 158 -14.59 -19.82 -13.08
N LEU A 159 -13.40 -20.39 -12.84
CA LEU A 159 -12.34 -19.78 -12.03
C LEU A 159 -11.06 -19.60 -12.85
N ALA A 160 -10.45 -18.42 -12.73
CA ALA A 160 -9.12 -18.20 -13.27
C ALA A 160 -8.11 -19.08 -12.52
N GLN A 161 -7.33 -19.87 -13.25
CA GLN A 161 -6.29 -20.73 -12.69
C GLN A 161 -5.07 -19.89 -12.26
N ARG A 162 -4.83 -18.78 -12.94
CA ARG A 162 -3.81 -17.80 -12.59
C ARG A 162 -4.33 -16.74 -11.63
N ASP A 163 -3.54 -16.43 -10.61
CA ASP A 163 -3.78 -15.26 -9.76
C ASP A 163 -3.32 -13.97 -10.45
N TRP A 164 -4.22 -13.36 -11.22
CA TRP A 164 -3.98 -12.13 -11.98
C TRP A 164 -3.71 -10.91 -11.10
N TYR A 165 -4.19 -10.89 -9.87
CA TYR A 165 -4.09 -9.74 -8.97
C TYR A 165 -2.73 -9.72 -8.26
N ALA A 166 -1.68 -9.39 -9.02
CA ALA A 166 -0.36 -9.12 -8.46
C ALA A 166 -0.36 -7.79 -7.67
N PRO A 167 0.28 -7.72 -6.49
CA PRO A 167 0.42 -6.48 -5.75
C PRO A 167 1.18 -5.42 -6.56
N ILE A 168 0.68 -4.19 -6.51
CA ILE A 168 1.30 -3.02 -7.14
C ILE A 168 2.02 -2.20 -6.07
N VAL A 169 3.32 -2.02 -6.23
CA VAL A 169 4.12 -1.08 -5.43
C VAL A 169 4.26 0.21 -6.25
N ALA A 170 3.62 1.28 -5.79
CA ALA A 170 3.47 2.51 -6.58
C ALA A 170 4.19 3.71 -5.97
N ASP A 171 4.90 4.44 -6.83
CA ASP A 171 5.74 5.59 -6.48
C ASP A 171 4.94 6.83 -6.09
N ALA A 172 5.16 7.35 -4.89
CA ALA A 172 4.42 8.48 -4.32
C ALA A 172 5.14 9.82 -4.45
N GLU A 173 6.28 9.86 -5.13
CA GLU A 173 7.18 11.02 -5.13
C GLU A 173 7.48 11.47 -3.68
N ALA A 174 7.60 12.78 -3.49
CA ALA A 174 7.60 13.45 -2.19
C ALA A 174 6.18 13.75 -1.66
N GLY A 175 5.12 13.22 -2.29
CA GLY A 175 3.72 13.42 -1.85
C GLY A 175 3.03 14.68 -2.37
N PHE A 176 3.60 15.34 -3.39
CA PHE A 176 2.98 16.46 -4.12
C PHE A 176 2.53 17.64 -3.23
N GLY A 177 3.29 17.94 -2.17
CA GLY A 177 3.05 19.09 -1.29
C GLY A 177 3.30 18.79 0.18
N GLY A 178 2.38 19.21 1.04
CA GLY A 178 2.46 19.02 2.48
C GLY A 178 1.83 17.71 2.97
N ALA A 179 1.75 17.55 4.30
CA ALA A 179 1.20 16.33 4.92
C ALA A 179 -0.24 15.99 4.48
N LEU A 180 -1.06 17.00 4.17
CA LEU A 180 -2.42 16.78 3.65
C LEU A 180 -2.40 16.27 2.21
N ASN A 181 -1.48 16.74 1.37
CA ASN A 181 -1.28 16.22 0.01
C ASN A 181 -0.85 14.75 0.06
N CYS A 182 0.09 14.40 0.95
CA CYS A 182 0.49 13.01 1.19
C CYS A 182 -0.69 12.15 1.63
N PHE A 183 -1.54 12.67 2.52
CA PHE A 183 -2.73 11.98 3.01
C PHE A 183 -3.75 11.74 1.88
N GLU A 184 -4.08 12.76 1.10
CA GLU A 184 -4.97 12.63 -0.06
C GLU A 184 -4.40 11.66 -1.10
N LEU A 185 -3.11 11.77 -1.43
CA LEU A 185 -2.47 10.88 -2.39
C LEU A 185 -2.53 9.42 -1.94
N MET A 186 -2.26 9.15 -0.66
CA MET A 186 -2.34 7.81 -0.11
C MET A 186 -3.78 7.26 -0.20
N LYS A 187 -4.79 8.07 0.12
CA LYS A 187 -6.20 7.68 -0.04
C LYS A 187 -6.59 7.41 -1.49
N VAL A 188 -6.17 8.26 -2.44
CA VAL A 188 -6.56 8.14 -3.86
C VAL A 188 -5.82 6.99 -4.55
N ARG A 189 -4.62 6.65 -4.10
CA ARG A 189 -3.86 5.47 -4.54
C ARG A 189 -4.35 4.17 -3.92
N CYS A 190 -4.85 4.27 -2.69
CA CYS A 190 -5.58 3.23 -2.01
C CYS A 190 -7.08 3.57 -1.93
N PRO A 191 -7.82 3.73 -3.05
CA PRO A 191 -9.28 3.74 -3.00
C PRO A 191 -9.80 2.31 -2.79
N PHE A 192 -8.95 1.47 -2.19
CA PHE A 192 -9.01 0.05 -1.98
C PHE A 192 -8.25 -0.36 -0.70
N LEU A 193 -7.96 0.54 0.25
CA LEU A 193 -7.48 0.18 1.60
C LEU A 193 -8.30 0.92 2.68
N PRO A 194 -8.77 0.25 3.76
CA PRO A 194 -9.53 0.89 4.83
C PRO A 194 -8.87 2.16 5.37
N MET A 195 -9.70 3.17 5.63
CA MET A 195 -9.44 4.51 6.21
C MET A 195 -8.80 4.49 7.61
N HIS A 196 -8.00 3.48 7.93
CA HIS A 196 -7.83 2.97 9.28
C HIS A 196 -6.40 3.13 9.79
N GLY A 197 -5.57 3.97 9.17
CA GLY A 197 -4.16 4.00 9.49
C GLY A 197 -3.37 5.28 9.30
N PHE A 198 -3.95 6.46 9.06
CA PHE A 198 -3.12 7.67 8.95
C PHE A 198 -3.83 8.91 9.49
N LEU A 199 -3.40 9.39 10.66
CA LEU A 199 -3.49 10.80 11.04
C LEU A 199 -2.08 11.37 11.02
N LEU A 200 -1.87 12.50 10.35
CA LEU A 200 -0.66 13.30 10.56
C LEU A 200 -1.10 14.62 11.19
N ARG A 201 -0.66 14.89 12.43
CA ARG A 201 -0.72 16.25 12.98
C ARG A 201 0.69 16.83 13.04
N LYS A 202 0.88 17.93 12.29
CA LYS A 202 1.97 18.91 12.33
C LYS A 202 3.12 18.61 13.30
N LYS A 203 4.20 18.01 12.78
CA LYS A 203 5.59 18.50 12.81
C LYS A 203 6.46 17.39 12.21
N SER A 204 7.27 17.75 11.21
CA SER A 204 8.49 17.07 10.77
C SER A 204 8.46 15.53 10.78
N ASP A 205 8.28 14.94 9.59
CA ASP A 205 8.62 13.55 9.19
C ASP A 205 7.48 12.92 8.34
N ALA A 206 7.10 13.62 7.28
CA ALA A 206 6.12 13.13 6.30
C ALA A 206 6.81 12.18 5.30
N CYS A 207 6.71 10.87 5.51
CA CYS A 207 6.48 9.87 4.44
C CYS A 207 6.54 8.42 4.99
N LEU A 208 5.47 7.91 5.60
CA LEU A 208 5.50 6.55 6.15
C LEU A 208 5.13 5.43 5.14
N VAL A 209 4.89 5.75 3.87
CA VAL A 209 4.70 4.75 2.80
C VAL A 209 5.84 4.80 1.77
N ALA A 210 6.51 5.94 1.59
CA ALA A 210 7.77 6.00 0.82
C ALA A 210 8.97 5.38 1.59
N TYR A 211 8.89 5.27 2.92
CA TYR A 211 10.00 4.75 3.73
C TYR A 211 10.35 3.28 3.46
N PHE A 212 9.41 2.47 2.96
CA PHE A 212 9.63 1.04 2.76
C PHE A 212 10.34 0.71 1.44
N VAL A 213 10.15 1.53 0.39
CA VAL A 213 10.76 1.30 -0.93
C VAL A 213 12.16 1.92 -1.02
N LEU A 214 12.35 3.12 -0.46
CA LEU A 214 13.64 3.82 -0.52
C LEU A 214 14.76 3.17 0.30
N ARG A 215 14.44 2.41 1.36
CA ARG A 215 15.45 1.74 2.19
C ARG A 215 16.00 0.46 1.56
N CYS A 216 15.24 -0.20 0.69
CA CYS A 216 15.70 -1.39 -0.06
C CYS A 216 16.57 -1.01 -1.26
N LEU A 217 16.27 0.08 -1.97
CA LEU A 217 17.02 0.48 -3.17
C LEU A 217 18.37 1.15 -2.87
N ARG A 218 18.57 1.74 -1.69
CA ARG A 218 19.88 2.30 -1.29
C ARG A 218 20.95 1.27 -0.90
N ARG A 219 20.59 -0.02 -0.80
CA ARG A 219 21.59 -1.09 -0.56
C ARG A 219 22.09 -1.78 -1.84
N THR A 220 21.46 -1.54 -2.99
CA THR A 220 21.86 -2.15 -4.28
C THR A 220 22.58 -1.19 -5.22
N ALA A 221 22.69 0.10 -4.88
CA ALA A 221 23.36 1.12 -5.69
C ALA A 221 24.71 1.60 -5.10
N ALA A 222 25.38 0.74 -4.31
CA ALA A 222 26.73 0.97 -3.84
C ALA A 222 27.67 -0.13 -4.38
N VAL A 223 27.93 -0.06 -5.69
CA VAL A 223 29.17 -0.44 -6.38
C VAL A 223 29.40 0.61 -7.46
#